data_AF-A0A4Q2YT85-F1
#
_entry.id   AF-A0A4Q2YT85-F1
#
_cell.length_a   1.000
_cell.length_b   1.000
_cell.length_c   1.000
_cell.angle_alpha   90.00
_cell.angle_beta   90.00
_cell.angle_gamma   90.00
#
_symmetry.space_group_name_H-M   'P 1'
#
loop_
_entity.id
_entity.type
_entity.pdbx_description
1 polymer ?
#
loop_
_entity_poly.entity_id
_entity_poly.type
_entity_poly.pdbx_seq_one_letter_code
_entity_poly.pdbx_strand_id
1 'polypeptide(L)'
;MRTPFHPFRHQKGAALMAVLILIAILGIACISALRVISCDMELASSKIHGSRARQIAEMGIAVGTHNMVEPSDPILRRMDEETGEGYEVKVTSEAGRFNINALLGIAGGQGSQGNAPQDDKPLLRNLFVDWG
;
A
#
# COMPACT_ATOMS: atom_id res chain seq x y z
N MET A 1 17.17 -40.41 -66.25
CA MET A 1 18.23 -40.37 -65.22
C MET A 1 17.59 -39.90 -63.92
N ARG A 2 17.24 -40.82 -63.01
CA ARG A 2 16.50 -40.54 -61.75
C ARG A 2 17.49 -40.73 -60.59
N THR A 3 17.75 -39.70 -59.81
CA THR A 3 18.47 -39.80 -58.54
C THR A 3 17.54 -40.38 -57.46
N PRO A 4 17.99 -41.30 -56.61
CA PRO A 4 17.18 -41.80 -55.52
C PRO A 4 17.15 -40.80 -54.35
N PHE A 5 15.96 -40.47 -53.88
CA PHE A 5 15.76 -39.80 -52.60
C PHE A 5 16.05 -40.79 -51.47
N HIS A 6 17.03 -40.50 -50.62
CA HIS A 6 17.25 -41.24 -49.39
C HIS A 6 16.17 -40.89 -48.35
N PRO A 7 15.43 -41.87 -47.80
CA PRO A 7 14.52 -41.60 -46.71
C PRO A 7 15.31 -41.45 -45.40
N PHE A 8 15.24 -40.28 -44.78
CA PHE A 8 15.76 -40.07 -43.43
C PHE A 8 14.95 -40.90 -42.42
N ARG A 9 15.50 -42.05 -42.01
CA ARG A 9 14.96 -42.84 -40.89
C ARG A 9 15.41 -42.21 -39.56
N HIS A 10 14.74 -41.14 -39.14
CA HIS A 10 14.92 -40.48 -37.83
C HIS A 10 13.75 -40.66 -36.85
N GLN A 11 12.81 -41.56 -37.14
CA GLN A 11 11.55 -41.71 -36.39
C GLN A 11 11.68 -42.11 -34.91
N LYS A 12 12.79 -42.72 -34.49
CA LYS A 12 12.94 -43.21 -33.10
C LYS A 12 13.55 -42.20 -32.13
N GLY A 13 14.41 -41.29 -32.61
CA GLY A 13 15.04 -40.25 -31.78
C GLY A 13 14.10 -39.06 -31.52
N ALA A 14 13.28 -38.71 -32.50
CA ALA A 14 12.33 -37.59 -32.40
C ALA A 14 11.26 -37.81 -31.32
N ALA A 15 10.78 -39.05 -31.16
CA ALA A 15 9.79 -39.38 -30.14
C ALA A 15 10.34 -39.21 -28.72
N LEU A 16 11.59 -39.61 -28.47
CA LEU A 16 12.22 -39.45 -27.16
C LEU A 16 12.44 -37.97 -26.83
N MET A 17 12.89 -37.18 -27.81
CA MET A 17 13.03 -35.73 -27.64
C MET A 17 11.68 -35.05 -27.38
N ALA A 18 10.61 -35.46 -28.06
CA ALA A 18 9.27 -34.94 -27.80
C ALA A 18 8.80 -35.23 -26.37
N VAL A 19 9.06 -36.44 -25.86
CA VAL A 19 8.70 -36.81 -24.47
C VAL A 19 9.54 -36.02 -23.46
N LEU A 20 10.84 -35.86 -23.66
CA LEU A 20 11.69 -35.06 -22.78
C LEU A 20 11.21 -33.60 -22.74
N ILE A 21 10.85 -33.04 -23.90
CA ILE A 21 10.31 -31.68 -23.99
C ILE A 21 8.95 -31.59 -23.28
N LEU A 22 8.07 -32.60 -23.44
CA LEU A 22 6.79 -32.64 -22.73
C LEU A 22 6.97 -32.70 -21.21
N ILE A 23 7.89 -33.54 -20.72
CA ILE A 23 8.20 -33.62 -19.28
C ILE A 23 8.78 -32.30 -18.79
N ALA A 24 9.66 -31.66 -19.56
CA ALA A 24 10.22 -30.35 -19.22
C ALA A 24 9.14 -29.26 -19.15
N ILE A 25 8.24 -29.19 -20.14
CA ILE A 25 7.10 -28.25 -20.13
C ILE A 25 6.18 -28.53 -18.94
N LEU A 26 5.86 -29.79 -18.68
CA LEU A 26 5.02 -30.19 -17.55
C LEU A 26 5.68 -29.83 -16.20
N GLY A 27 6.99 -30.00 -16.09
CA GLY A 27 7.77 -29.61 -14.92
C GLY A 27 7.74 -28.10 -14.67
N ILE A 28 7.96 -27.30 -15.72
CA ILE A 28 7.86 -25.82 -15.64
C ILE A 28 6.43 -25.40 -15.28
N ALA A 29 5.42 -26.02 -15.87
CA ALA A 29 4.01 -25.75 -15.57
C ALA A 29 3.66 -26.07 -14.11
N CYS A 30 4.14 -27.20 -13.57
CA CYS A 30 3.91 -27.57 -12.18
C CYS A 30 4.60 -26.60 -11.21
N ILE A 31 5.88 -26.25 -11.47
CA ILE A 31 6.62 -25.29 -10.62
C ILE A 31 5.94 -23.91 -10.64
N SER A 32 5.51 -23.43 -11.81
CA SER A 32 4.82 -22.14 -11.91
C SER A 32 3.48 -22.14 -11.17
N ALA A 33 2.68 -23.21 -11.27
CA ALA A 33 1.44 -23.34 -10.52
C ALA A 33 1.67 -23.32 -9.00
N LEU A 34 2.68 -24.06 -8.52
CA LEU A 34 3.06 -24.04 -7.10
C LEU A 34 3.49 -22.65 -6.65
N ARG A 35 4.26 -21.92 -7.46
CA ARG A 35 4.68 -20.55 -7.15
C ARG A 35 3.49 -19.59 -7.05
N VAL A 36 2.52 -19.69 -7.96
CA VAL A 36 1.31 -18.85 -7.90
C VAL A 36 0.53 -19.13 -6.61
N ILE A 37 0.34 -20.40 -6.26
CA ILE A 37 -0.35 -20.78 -5.02
C ILE A 37 0.39 -20.24 -3.78
N SER A 38 1.72 -20.35 -3.75
CA SER A 38 2.53 -19.79 -2.65
C SER A 38 2.42 -18.27 -2.57
N CYS A 39 2.49 -17.57 -3.70
CA CYS A 39 2.34 -16.12 -3.74
C CYS A 39 0.92 -15.68 -3.29
N ASP A 40 -0.12 -16.38 -3.72
CA ASP A 40 -1.49 -16.09 -3.28
C ASP A 40 -1.67 -16.33 -1.78
N MET A 41 -1.01 -17.34 -1.22
CA MET A 41 -1.01 -17.61 0.22
C MET A 41 -0.28 -16.51 1.01
N GLU A 42 0.88 -16.06 0.53
CA GLU A 42 1.61 -14.94 1.13
C GLU A 42 0.79 -13.64 1.07
N LEU A 43 0.17 -13.34 -0.08
CA LEU A 43 -0.70 -12.18 -0.26
C LEU A 43 -1.96 -12.26 0.62
N ALA A 44 -2.56 -13.44 0.76
CA ALA A 44 -3.69 -13.66 1.66
C ALA A 44 -3.28 -13.45 3.13
N SER A 45 -2.11 -13.95 3.52
CA SER A 45 -1.54 -13.73 4.85
C SER A 45 -1.28 -12.24 5.11
N SER A 46 -0.64 -11.52 4.18
CA SER A 46 -0.40 -10.07 4.33
C SER A 46 -1.69 -9.26 4.43
N LYS A 47 -2.74 -9.63 3.69
CA LYS A 47 -4.07 -8.99 3.78
C LYS A 47 -4.71 -9.18 5.15
N ILE A 48 -4.54 -10.34 5.77
CA ILE A 48 -5.08 -10.63 7.11
C ILE A 48 -4.37 -9.77 8.17
N HIS A 49 -3.04 -9.71 8.13
CA HIS A 49 -2.25 -8.89 9.08
C HIS A 49 -2.55 -7.39 8.91
N GLY A 50 -2.70 -6.90 7.67
CA GLY A 50 -3.08 -5.51 7.40
C GLY A 50 -4.48 -5.16 7.90
N SER A 51 -5.45 -6.06 7.70
CA SER A 51 -6.83 -5.86 8.18
C SER A 51 -6.89 -5.82 9.70
N ARG A 52 -6.12 -6.68 10.35
CA ARG A 52 -6.03 -6.75 11.80
C ARG A 52 -5.31 -5.54 12.40
N ALA A 53 -4.19 -5.12 11.82
CA ALA A 53 -3.50 -3.88 12.22
C ALA A 53 -4.43 -2.66 12.12
N ARG A 54 -5.27 -2.60 11.07
CA ARG A 54 -6.29 -1.57 10.92
C ARG A 54 -7.32 -1.62 12.04
N GLN A 55 -7.84 -2.80 12.38
CA GLN A 55 -8.82 -2.95 13.45
C GLN A 55 -8.26 -2.50 14.81
N ILE A 56 -7.00 -2.85 15.10
CA ILE A 56 -6.28 -2.43 16.31
C ILE A 56 -6.06 -0.91 16.32
N ALA A 57 -5.75 -0.30 15.17
CA ALA A 57 -5.66 1.14 15.04
C ALA A 57 -7.02 1.84 15.25
N GLU A 58 -8.11 1.29 14.71
CA GLU A 58 -9.47 1.81 14.90
C GLU A 58 -9.90 1.73 16.37
N MET A 59 -9.55 0.66 17.08
CA MET A 59 -9.73 0.59 18.54
C MET A 59 -8.96 1.70 19.26
N GLY A 60 -7.69 1.92 18.92
CA GLY A 60 -6.89 3.00 19.49
C GLY A 60 -7.51 4.38 19.27
N ILE A 61 -8.02 4.66 18.06
CA ILE A 61 -8.72 5.90 17.75
C ILE A 61 -9.97 6.05 18.64
N ALA A 62 -10.79 5.01 18.74
CA ALA A 62 -12.01 5.05 19.55
C ALA A 62 -11.69 5.40 21.02
N VAL A 63 -10.64 4.81 21.57
CA VAL A 63 -10.18 5.10 22.94
C VAL A 63 -9.65 6.54 23.04
N GLY A 64 -8.81 6.98 22.11
CA GLY A 64 -8.21 8.33 22.11
C GLY A 64 -9.21 9.47 21.86
N THR A 65 -10.34 9.19 21.21
CA THR A 65 -11.41 10.19 20.97
C THR A 65 -12.39 10.33 22.14
N HIS A 66 -12.27 9.50 23.18
CA HIS A 66 -13.18 9.54 24.30
C HIS A 66 -12.82 10.69 25.27
N ASN A 67 -13.77 11.59 25.55
CA ASN A 67 -13.54 12.81 26.33
C ASN A 67 -13.09 12.58 27.79
N MET A 68 -13.28 11.37 28.34
CA MET A 68 -12.84 11.04 29.70
C MET A 68 -11.41 10.47 29.76
N VAL A 69 -10.75 10.28 28.62
CA VAL A 69 -9.39 9.75 28.55
C VAL A 69 -8.40 10.90 28.53
N GLU A 70 -7.53 10.95 29.54
CA GLU A 70 -6.46 11.95 29.59
C GLU A 70 -5.31 11.60 28.64
N PRO A 71 -4.55 12.57 28.09
CA PRO A 71 -3.44 12.29 27.19
C PRO A 71 -2.31 11.43 27.78
N SER A 72 -2.25 11.32 29.11
CA SER A 72 -1.30 10.50 29.86
C SER A 72 -1.90 9.20 30.42
N ASP A 73 -3.15 8.88 30.05
CA ASP A 73 -3.84 7.69 30.56
C ASP A 73 -3.19 6.39 30.04
N PRO A 74 -2.89 5.41 30.91
CA PRO A 74 -2.34 4.12 30.49
C PRO A 74 -3.22 3.36 29.48
N ILE A 75 -4.54 3.64 29.40
CA ILE A 75 -5.44 2.99 28.43
C ILE A 75 -5.09 3.30 26.96
N LEU A 76 -4.35 4.38 26.72
CA LEU A 76 -3.86 4.78 25.39
C LEU A 76 -2.77 3.86 24.86
N ARG A 77 -2.21 2.99 25.71
CA ARG A 77 -1.20 2.00 25.32
C ARG A 77 -1.68 0.60 25.72
N ARG A 78 -2.05 -0.19 24.73
CA ARG A 78 -2.34 -1.62 24.90
C ARG A 78 -1.35 -2.42 24.07
N MET A 79 -0.63 -3.34 24.71
CA MET A 79 0.22 -4.33 24.06
C MET A 79 -0.19 -5.70 24.59
N ASP A 80 -0.41 -6.63 23.66
CA ASP A 80 -0.77 -8.00 23.95
C ASP A 80 0.47 -8.88 23.75
N GLU A 81 1.06 -9.36 24.84
CA GLU A 81 2.34 -10.09 24.80
C GLU A 81 2.23 -11.45 24.09
N GLU A 82 1.04 -12.05 24.02
CA GLU A 82 0.82 -13.36 23.39
C GLU A 82 0.78 -13.27 21.86
N THR A 83 0.22 -12.19 21.33
CA THR A 83 0.06 -11.96 19.88
C THR A 83 1.09 -10.99 19.30
N GLY A 84 1.76 -10.20 20.14
CA GLY A 84 2.64 -9.10 19.72
C GLY A 84 1.89 -7.91 19.14
N GLU A 85 0.56 -7.89 19.28
CA GLU A 85 -0.31 -6.87 18.70
C GLU A 85 -0.68 -5.81 19.72
N GLY A 86 -0.75 -4.57 19.29
CA GLY A 86 -1.08 -3.48 20.20
C GLY A 86 -1.22 -2.15 19.50
N TYR A 87 -1.68 -1.16 20.26
CA TYR A 87 -1.77 0.21 19.83
C TYR A 87 -1.11 1.13 20.87
N GLU A 88 -0.56 2.22 20.37
CA GLU A 88 -0.12 3.35 21.16
C GLU A 88 -0.75 4.61 20.56
N VAL A 89 -1.53 5.32 21.36
CA VAL A 89 -2.28 6.48 20.93
C VAL A 89 -1.70 7.72 21.58
N LYS A 90 -1.34 8.71 20.77
CA LYS A 90 -0.81 9.99 21.25
C LYS A 90 -1.79 11.11 20.92
N VAL A 91 -2.44 11.62 21.95
CA VAL A 91 -3.32 12.78 21.82
C VAL A 91 -2.47 14.05 21.88
N THR A 92 -2.49 14.86 20.83
CA THR A 92 -1.77 16.15 20.79
C THR A 92 -2.69 17.27 20.35
N SER A 93 -2.52 18.45 20.91
CA SER A 93 -3.27 19.63 20.47
C SER A 93 -2.73 20.11 19.12
N GLU A 94 -3.61 20.14 18.12
CA GLU A 94 -3.32 20.75 16.82
C GLU A 94 -3.44 22.28 16.87
N ALA A 95 -4.10 22.85 17.89
CA ALA A 95 -4.37 24.28 18.00
C ALA A 95 -3.11 25.16 18.12
N GLY A 96 -1.97 24.58 18.53
CA GLY A 96 -0.68 25.26 18.54
C GLY A 96 0.09 25.21 17.21
N ARG A 97 -0.40 24.44 16.23
CA ARG A 97 0.22 24.34 14.91
C ARG A 97 -0.33 25.42 13.99
N PHE A 98 0.53 25.90 13.11
CA PHE A 98 0.17 26.92 12.13
C PHE A 98 -0.91 26.38 11.16
N ASN A 99 -2.11 26.96 11.20
CA ASN A 99 -3.24 26.53 10.37
C ASN A 99 -3.06 27.03 8.93
N ILE A 100 -2.61 26.15 8.03
CA ILE A 100 -2.41 26.47 6.61
C ILE A 100 -3.74 26.86 5.93
N ASN A 101 -4.87 26.31 6.37
CA ASN A 101 -6.17 26.67 5.81
C ASN A 101 -6.53 28.14 6.11
N ALA A 102 -5.99 28.72 7.18
CA ALA A 102 -6.13 30.15 7.43
C ALA A 102 -5.44 30.99 6.34
N LEU A 103 -4.30 30.53 5.80
CA LEU A 103 -3.64 31.19 4.66
C LEU A 103 -4.44 31.06 3.37
N LEU A 104 -5.05 29.89 3.13
CA LEU A 104 -5.84 29.66 1.93
C LEU A 104 -7.18 30.41 1.95
N GLY A 105 -7.80 30.60 3.12
CA GLY A 105 -8.99 31.44 3.25
C GLY A 105 -8.71 32.93 3.00
N ILE A 106 -7.48 33.37 3.29
CA ILE A 106 -7.00 34.72 2.99
C ILE A 106 -6.67 34.85 1.48
N ALA A 107 -6.03 33.85 0.87
CA ALA A 107 -5.62 33.90 -0.54
C ALA A 107 -6.66 33.37 -1.56
N GLY A 108 -7.68 32.64 -1.12
CA GLY A 108 -8.69 31.99 -1.96
C GLY A 108 -10.07 32.49 -1.61
N GLY A 109 -10.35 33.75 -1.93
CA GLY A 109 -11.65 34.37 -1.64
C GLY A 109 -12.82 33.62 -2.29
N GLN A 110 -13.74 33.14 -1.46
CA GLN A 110 -15.14 32.95 -1.85
C GLN A 110 -16.07 33.42 -0.72
N GLY A 111 -16.49 34.68 -0.82
CA GLY A 111 -17.83 35.14 -0.47
C GLY A 111 -18.15 35.47 0.99
N SER A 112 -17.77 36.67 1.43
CA SER A 112 -18.68 37.49 2.24
C SER A 112 -18.76 38.88 1.63
N GLN A 113 -19.98 39.30 1.34
CA GLN A 113 -20.35 40.45 0.54
C GLN A 113 -20.12 41.74 1.35
N GLY A 114 -19.06 42.49 1.00
CA GLY A 114 -18.83 43.83 1.53
C GLY A 114 -17.36 44.24 1.53
N ASN A 115 -16.90 44.73 0.36
CA ASN A 115 -15.62 45.43 0.13
C ASN A 115 -14.41 44.57 -0.31
N ALA A 116 -14.07 44.69 -1.60
CA ALA A 116 -12.84 44.33 -2.36
C ALA A 116 -12.13 42.97 -2.14
N PRO A 117 -11.87 42.18 -3.20
CA PRO A 117 -11.09 40.94 -3.13
C PRO A 117 -9.58 41.25 -3.09
N GLN A 118 -8.94 41.03 -1.94
CA GLN A 118 -7.48 40.97 -1.87
C GLN A 118 -7.05 39.59 -2.38
N ASP A 119 -6.55 39.54 -3.61
CA ASP A 119 -6.02 38.33 -4.24
C ASP A 119 -4.63 38.08 -3.65
N ASP A 120 -4.56 37.51 -2.43
CA ASP A 120 -3.33 37.37 -1.62
C ASP A 120 -2.44 36.17 -2.02
N LYS A 121 -2.78 35.51 -3.14
CA LYS A 121 -1.98 34.43 -3.74
C LYS A 121 -0.53 34.80 -4.09
N PRO A 122 -0.21 36.00 -4.63
CA PRO A 122 1.16 36.36 -4.97
C PRO A 122 2.00 36.63 -3.71
N LEU A 123 1.39 37.09 -2.62
CA LEU A 123 2.06 37.24 -1.31
C LEU A 123 2.46 35.89 -0.74
N LEU A 124 1.56 34.89 -0.76
CA LEU A 124 1.91 33.54 -0.34
C LEU A 124 3.04 32.95 -1.20
N ARG A 125 2.97 33.14 -2.52
CA ARG A 125 4.02 32.66 -3.43
C ARG A 125 5.38 33.26 -3.11
N ASN A 126 5.46 34.57 -2.86
CA ASN A 126 6.73 35.22 -2.54
C ASN A 126 7.28 34.78 -1.17
N LEU A 127 6.41 34.57 -0.18
CA LEU A 127 6.82 34.13 1.16
C LEU A 127 7.43 32.72 1.15
N PHE A 128 6.92 31.81 0.31
CA PHE A 128 7.48 30.47 0.14
C PHE A 128 8.64 30.38 -0.86
N VAL A 129 8.79 31.35 -1.78
CA VAL A 129 9.91 31.43 -2.72
C VAL A 129 11.17 32.02 -2.08
N ASP A 130 11.02 33.01 -1.18
CA ASP A 130 12.15 33.64 -0.47
C ASP A 130 12.69 32.78 0.70
N TRP A 131 11.96 31.74 1.10
CA TRP A 131 12.39 30.75 2.10
C TRP A 131 13.13 29.54 1.48
N GLY A 132 13.59 29.66 0.22
CA GLY A 132 14.48 28.72 -0.45
C GLY A 132 15.95 29.02 -0.21
#